data_AF-A0A8S1XHX2-F1
#
_entry.id   AF-A0A8S1XHX2-F1
#
_cell.length_a   1.000
_cell.length_b   1.000
_cell.length_c   1.000
_cell.angle_alpha   90.00
_cell.angle_beta   90.00
_cell.angle_gamma   90.00
#
_symmetry.space_group_name_H-M   'P 1'
#
loop_
_entity.id
_entity.type
_entity.pdbx_description
1 polymer ?
#
loop_
_entity_poly.entity_id
_entity_poly.type
_entity_poly.pdbx_seq_one_letter_code
_entity_poly.pdbx_strand_id
1 'polypeptide(L)'
;MQKLLALILSLSIVYSIDPSMVQLSTEKMDELSQSNLGKFILEMAQTHAEMRGPLDDLVTAIGDLENELTAELQQLEDDFTRSTNQHQVTQENLDINIGQTEINIFNEKDFIDAILLPSIDQTNAKIERLNGFMNDNRDALSRETLARQNQHQAYLDRVSEHQGAISAVDEALQLINSLINGNVAFSEKATIHQAVKRVNSKIQKTSTIHPLVEALLQLTQNFSDQGQAQKIRDLLQDTRNQLVSSLNQENTDEQQIQETWEARQKTLNTEYQEFKRSVLEATYVLAAYQNKLKSTQEALAQNELDLQNYKDSLQQDKDAQAQEIQIYNELKAQYQIQLQTTRNAKEFVNSAEFSTVIRNKLNSGGI
;
A
#
# COMPACT_ATOMS: atom_id res chain seq x y z
N MET A 1 6.91 27.84 -46.31
CA MET A 1 8.35 27.95 -45.95
C MET A 1 9.32 27.64 -47.10
N GLN A 2 9.33 26.46 -47.73
CA GLN A 2 10.32 26.13 -48.80
C GLN A 2 10.27 27.03 -50.05
N LYS A 3 9.10 27.56 -50.43
CA LYS A 3 8.99 28.50 -51.57
C LYS A 3 9.47 29.93 -51.25
N LEU A 4 9.57 30.28 -49.97
CA LEU A 4 9.89 31.64 -49.49
C LEU A 4 11.37 31.79 -49.12
N LEU A 5 12.00 30.72 -48.60
CA LEU A 5 13.47 30.60 -48.58
C LEU A 5 14.05 30.72 -50.00
N ALA A 6 13.34 30.22 -51.01
CA ALA A 6 13.73 30.37 -52.42
C ALA A 6 13.57 31.80 -52.95
N LEU A 7 12.62 32.61 -52.45
CA LEU A 7 12.47 34.01 -52.85
C LEU A 7 13.55 34.90 -52.20
N ILE A 8 13.81 34.69 -50.90
CA ILE A 8 14.87 35.34 -50.13
C ILE A 8 16.27 34.93 -50.64
N LEU A 9 16.46 33.68 -51.10
CA LEU A 9 17.68 33.27 -51.82
C LEU A 9 17.74 33.80 -53.26
N SER A 10 16.63 33.94 -53.99
CA SER A 10 16.65 34.37 -55.40
C SER A 10 17.00 35.84 -55.62
N LEU A 11 16.97 36.67 -54.56
CA LEU A 11 17.43 38.05 -54.58
C LEU A 11 18.97 38.21 -54.45
N SER A 12 19.73 37.11 -54.50
CA SER A 12 21.19 37.11 -54.39
C SER A 12 21.96 37.06 -55.73
N ILE A 13 21.28 37.20 -56.88
CA ILE A 13 21.97 37.39 -58.17
C ILE A 13 22.22 38.89 -58.37
N VAL A 14 23.40 39.33 -57.91
CA VAL A 14 23.96 40.65 -58.19
C VAL A 14 24.34 40.74 -59.67
N TYR A 15 23.68 41.59 -60.44
CA TYR A 15 24.31 42.22 -61.59
C TYR A 15 24.69 43.64 -61.20
N SER A 16 25.90 44.04 -61.52
CA SER A 16 26.50 45.31 -61.13
C SER A 16 25.68 46.50 -61.65
N ILE A 17 25.19 47.34 -60.74
CA ILE A 17 24.65 48.68 -61.03
C ILE A 17 25.73 49.47 -61.78
N ASP A 18 25.35 50.08 -62.90
CA ASP A 18 26.19 50.98 -63.68
C ASP A 18 26.68 52.16 -62.80
N PRO A 19 28.00 52.39 -62.68
CA PRO A 19 28.60 53.50 -61.91
C PRO A 19 28.07 54.89 -62.28
N SER A 20 27.40 55.05 -63.42
CA SER A 20 26.78 56.31 -63.86
C SER A 20 25.59 56.76 -62.99
N MET A 21 24.94 55.87 -62.23
CA MET A 21 23.89 56.24 -61.25
C MET A 21 24.45 57.05 -60.07
N VAL A 22 25.72 56.82 -59.70
CA VAL A 22 26.36 57.44 -58.53
C VAL A 22 26.66 58.92 -58.76
N GLN A 23 26.70 59.41 -60.01
CA GLN A 23 27.06 60.80 -60.32
C GLN A 23 25.88 61.78 -60.37
N LEU A 24 24.64 61.33 -60.12
CA LEU A 24 23.45 62.19 -59.95
C LEU A 24 22.85 62.09 -58.52
N SER A 25 23.68 61.77 -57.52
CA SER A 25 23.30 61.44 -56.14
C SER A 25 22.30 62.43 -55.51
N THR A 26 21.05 61.99 -55.36
CA THR A 26 20.14 62.56 -54.34
C THR A 26 20.24 61.69 -53.09
N GLU A 27 20.10 62.28 -51.91
CA GLU A 27 20.15 61.58 -50.61
C GLU A 27 19.22 60.35 -50.58
N LYS A 28 18.04 60.46 -51.20
CA LYS A 28 17.08 59.35 -51.34
C LYS A 28 17.56 58.20 -52.22
N MET A 29 18.35 58.46 -53.27
CA MET A 29 18.89 57.41 -54.13
C MET A 29 20.04 56.66 -53.44
N ASP A 30 20.85 57.38 -52.67
CA ASP A 30 21.88 56.77 -51.82
C ASP A 30 21.24 55.91 -50.73
N GLU A 31 20.18 56.39 -50.07
CA GLU A 31 19.43 55.64 -49.04
C GLU A 31 18.82 54.33 -49.61
N LEU A 32 18.16 54.40 -50.78
CA LEU A 32 17.59 53.21 -51.43
C LEU A 32 18.66 52.23 -51.91
N SER A 33 19.84 52.72 -52.31
CA SER A 33 20.95 51.86 -52.72
C SER A 33 21.58 51.07 -51.56
N GLN A 34 21.22 51.34 -50.30
CA GLN A 34 21.77 50.63 -49.15
C GLN A 34 21.13 49.25 -48.92
N SER A 35 19.90 49.02 -49.40
CA SER A 35 19.22 47.73 -49.25
C SER A 35 19.14 46.96 -50.57
N ASN A 36 19.21 45.63 -50.52
CA ASN A 36 19.12 44.81 -51.75
C ASN A 36 17.78 44.99 -52.48
N LEU A 37 16.69 45.14 -51.73
CA LEU A 37 15.39 45.44 -52.29
C LEU A 37 15.35 46.82 -52.94
N GLY A 38 15.92 47.83 -52.28
CA GLY A 38 16.01 49.17 -52.83
C GLY A 38 16.85 49.22 -54.12
N LYS A 39 17.99 48.50 -54.17
CA LYS A 39 18.77 48.31 -55.40
C LYS A 39 17.96 47.65 -56.52
N PHE A 40 17.26 46.57 -56.22
CA PHE A 40 16.41 45.88 -57.19
C PHE A 40 15.30 46.79 -57.74
N ILE A 41 14.64 47.57 -56.87
CA ILE A 41 13.61 48.53 -57.29
C ILE A 41 14.23 49.64 -58.15
N LEU A 42 15.41 50.14 -57.82
CA LEU A 42 16.13 51.13 -58.62
C LEU A 42 16.54 50.58 -60.01
N GLU A 43 16.99 49.33 -60.09
CA GLU A 43 17.31 48.65 -61.35
C GLU A 43 16.08 48.43 -62.23
N MET A 44 14.97 48.01 -61.64
CA MET A 44 13.67 47.91 -62.33
C MET A 44 13.22 49.29 -62.83
N ALA A 45 13.35 50.31 -62.00
CA ALA A 45 12.99 51.67 -62.37
C ALA A 45 13.80 52.19 -63.56
N GLN A 46 15.10 51.90 -63.58
CA GLN A 46 15.98 52.23 -64.69
C GLN A 46 15.61 51.47 -65.96
N THR A 47 15.37 50.15 -65.87
CA THR A 47 15.02 49.31 -67.02
C THR A 47 13.71 49.75 -67.66
N HIS A 48 12.69 50.06 -66.85
CA HIS A 48 11.40 50.58 -67.32
C HIS A 48 11.54 51.93 -68.05
N ALA A 49 12.40 52.81 -67.53
CA ALA A 49 12.69 54.10 -68.15
C ALA A 49 13.42 53.96 -69.50
N GLU A 50 14.40 53.05 -69.61
CA GLU A 50 15.14 52.76 -70.84
C GLU A 50 14.24 52.17 -71.94
N MET A 51 13.27 51.32 -71.55
CA MET A 51 12.28 50.76 -72.48
C MET A 51 11.17 51.75 -72.89
N ARG A 52 11.20 53.00 -72.41
CA ARG A 52 10.12 54.00 -72.56
C ARG A 52 8.75 53.47 -72.11
N GLY A 53 8.74 52.58 -71.12
CA GLY A 53 7.52 52.04 -70.55
C GLY A 53 6.75 53.10 -69.74
N PRO A 54 5.44 52.89 -69.48
CA PRO A 54 4.69 53.74 -68.56
C PRO A 54 5.27 53.65 -67.15
N LEU A 55 5.62 54.79 -66.57
CA LEU A 55 6.08 54.85 -65.17
C LEU A 55 4.97 54.43 -64.18
N ASP A 56 3.71 54.53 -64.59
CA ASP A 56 2.54 54.11 -63.81
C ASP A 56 2.53 52.59 -63.53
N ASP A 57 3.05 51.77 -64.45
CA ASP A 57 3.13 50.31 -64.28
C ASP A 57 4.15 49.94 -63.18
N LEU A 58 5.26 50.67 -63.12
CA LEU A 58 6.29 50.50 -62.09
C LEU A 58 5.78 50.96 -60.72
N VAL A 59 5.08 52.09 -60.67
CA VAL A 59 4.45 52.59 -59.43
C VAL A 59 3.40 51.60 -58.92
N THR A 60 2.65 50.97 -59.83
CA THR A 60 1.67 49.93 -59.52
C THR A 60 2.37 48.69 -58.96
N ALA A 61 3.44 48.19 -59.60
CA ALA A 61 4.19 47.03 -59.12
C ALA A 61 4.83 47.25 -57.74
N ILE A 62 5.38 48.45 -57.47
CA ILE A 62 5.91 48.79 -56.13
C ILE A 62 4.76 48.90 -55.11
N GLY A 63 3.60 49.39 -55.52
CA GLY A 63 2.38 49.42 -54.69
C GLY A 63 1.85 48.03 -54.37
N ASP A 64 1.86 47.10 -55.32
CA ASP A 64 1.47 45.71 -55.11
C ASP A 64 2.43 45.00 -54.15
N LEU A 65 3.74 45.24 -54.30
CA LEU A 65 4.75 44.75 -53.35
C LEU A 65 4.55 45.32 -51.93
N GLU A 66 4.21 46.60 -51.81
CA GLU A 66 3.89 47.21 -50.50
C GLU A 66 2.67 46.52 -49.85
N ASN A 67 1.63 46.23 -50.64
CA ASN A 67 0.44 45.53 -50.17
C ASN A 67 0.75 44.09 -49.77
N GLU A 68 1.57 43.38 -50.55
CA GLU A 68 2.01 42.01 -50.27
C GLU A 68 2.81 41.95 -48.96
N LEU A 69 3.82 42.80 -48.80
CA LEU A 69 4.61 42.89 -47.57
C LEU A 69 3.76 43.27 -46.34
N THR A 70 2.73 44.11 -46.53
CA THR A 70 1.79 44.48 -45.46
C THR A 70 0.93 43.28 -45.07
N ALA A 71 0.43 42.53 -46.05
CA ALA A 71 -0.35 41.31 -45.83
C ALA A 71 0.48 40.21 -45.16
N GLU A 72 1.75 40.02 -45.58
CA GLU A 72 2.67 39.06 -44.98
C GLU A 72 3.03 39.43 -43.54
N LEU A 73 3.26 40.72 -43.25
CA LEU A 73 3.48 41.19 -41.88
C LEU A 73 2.25 40.94 -41.01
N GLN A 74 1.04 41.22 -41.49
CA GLN A 74 -0.20 40.91 -40.75
C GLN A 74 -0.35 39.41 -40.52
N GLN A 75 -0.07 38.59 -41.54
CA GLN A 75 -0.13 37.14 -41.41
C GLN A 75 0.88 36.63 -40.36
N LEU A 76 2.10 37.16 -40.34
CA LEU A 76 3.10 36.84 -39.32
C LEU A 76 2.60 37.17 -37.91
N GLU A 77 1.93 38.31 -37.72
CA GLU A 77 1.35 38.70 -36.42
C GLU A 77 0.20 37.78 -36.00
N ASP A 78 -0.67 37.40 -36.94
CA ASP A 78 -1.80 36.51 -36.70
C ASP A 78 -1.32 35.08 -36.34
N ASP A 79 -0.33 34.57 -37.08
CA ASP A 79 0.25 33.24 -36.85
C ASP A 79 0.99 33.21 -35.50
N PHE A 80 1.78 34.24 -35.17
CA PHE A 80 2.47 34.35 -33.89
C PHE A 80 1.50 34.46 -32.70
N THR A 81 0.43 35.24 -32.85
CA THR A 81 -0.62 35.35 -31.82
C THR A 81 -1.28 34.00 -31.58
N ARG A 82 -1.58 33.26 -32.66
CA ARG A 82 -2.16 31.91 -32.56
C ARG A 82 -1.22 30.95 -31.86
N SER A 83 0.06 30.93 -32.22
CA SER A 83 1.06 30.05 -31.60
C SER A 83 1.24 30.38 -30.12
N THR A 84 1.34 31.67 -29.77
CA THR A 84 1.45 32.13 -28.38
C THR A 84 0.29 31.64 -27.51
N ASN A 85 -0.94 31.72 -28.02
CA ASN A 85 -2.11 31.20 -27.31
C ASN A 85 -2.06 29.67 -27.16
N GLN A 86 -1.55 28.94 -28.16
CA GLN A 86 -1.39 27.48 -28.07
C GLN A 86 -0.35 27.08 -27.02
N HIS A 87 0.78 27.78 -26.96
CA HIS A 87 1.78 27.59 -25.91
C HIS A 87 1.19 27.86 -24.53
N GLN A 88 0.48 28.98 -24.35
CA GLN A 88 -0.15 29.29 -23.06
C GLN A 88 -1.09 28.17 -22.59
N VAL A 89 -1.98 27.69 -23.45
CA VAL A 89 -2.91 26.59 -23.12
C VAL A 89 -2.15 25.30 -22.80
N THR A 90 -1.08 25.00 -23.54
CA THR A 90 -0.26 23.81 -23.31
C THR A 90 0.44 23.86 -21.96
N GLN A 91 1.06 25.00 -21.63
CA GLN A 91 1.74 25.22 -20.36
C GLN A 91 0.76 25.17 -19.18
N GLU A 92 -0.41 25.80 -19.29
CA GLU A 92 -1.45 25.74 -18.26
C GLU A 92 -1.92 24.30 -18.01
N ASN A 93 -2.15 23.51 -19.07
CA ASN A 93 -2.52 22.10 -18.94
C ASN A 93 -1.41 21.26 -18.27
N LEU A 94 -0.14 21.51 -18.63
CA LEU A 94 1.00 20.83 -18.02
C LEU A 94 1.15 21.19 -16.54
N ASP A 95 0.99 22.46 -16.18
CA ASP A 95 1.02 22.91 -14.78
C ASP A 95 -0.10 22.26 -13.95
N ILE A 96 -1.31 22.14 -14.49
CA ILE A 96 -2.42 21.42 -13.85
C ILE A 96 -2.05 19.94 -13.64
N ASN A 97 -1.52 19.27 -14.67
CA ASN A 97 -1.12 17.87 -14.58
C ASN A 97 0.01 17.66 -13.56
N ILE A 98 0.99 18.58 -13.51
CA ILE A 98 2.05 18.57 -12.50
C ILE A 98 1.44 18.66 -11.10
N GLY A 99 0.59 19.66 -10.84
CA GLY A 99 -0.02 19.86 -9.53
C GLY A 99 -0.88 18.67 -9.09
N GLN A 100 -1.68 18.11 -9.98
CA GLN A 100 -2.51 16.94 -9.68
C GLN A 100 -1.66 15.70 -9.37
N THR A 101 -0.59 15.47 -10.14
CA THR A 101 0.31 14.34 -9.92
C THR A 101 1.11 14.49 -8.62
N GLU A 102 1.54 15.71 -8.27
CA GLU A 102 2.19 15.97 -6.98
C GLU A 102 1.27 15.67 -5.78
N ILE A 103 -0.01 16.02 -5.89
CA ILE A 103 -1.03 15.65 -4.88
C ILE A 103 -1.20 14.13 -4.81
N ASN A 104 -1.28 13.44 -5.94
CA ASN A 104 -1.41 11.98 -5.97
C ASN A 104 -0.21 11.31 -5.29
N ILE A 105 1.02 11.71 -5.64
CA ILE A 105 2.26 11.22 -5.02
C ILE A 105 2.24 11.42 -3.50
N PHE A 106 1.84 12.60 -3.04
CA PHE A 106 1.75 12.90 -1.61
C PHE A 106 0.75 11.96 -0.92
N ASN A 107 -0.46 11.83 -1.46
CA ASN A 107 -1.51 10.99 -0.90
C ASN A 107 -1.12 9.50 -0.90
N GLU A 108 -0.44 9.03 -1.94
CA GLU A 108 0.04 7.65 -2.04
C GLU A 108 1.12 7.36 -1.00
N LYS A 109 2.09 8.27 -0.83
CA LYS A 109 3.12 8.16 0.22
C LYS A 109 2.50 8.16 1.62
N ASP A 110 1.60 9.10 1.88
CA ASP A 110 0.88 9.18 3.16
C ASP A 110 0.05 7.91 3.42
N PHE A 111 -0.67 7.40 2.41
CA PHE A 111 -1.43 6.17 2.54
C PHE A 111 -0.55 4.94 2.83
N ILE A 112 0.63 4.85 2.19
CA ILE A 112 1.61 3.81 2.46
C ILE A 112 2.09 3.89 3.92
N ASP A 113 2.56 5.06 4.35
CA ASP A 113 3.26 5.25 5.62
C ASP A 113 2.32 5.29 6.82
N ALA A 114 1.18 5.97 6.70
CA ALA A 114 0.24 6.16 7.79
C ALA A 114 -0.77 5.02 7.92
N ILE A 115 -1.06 4.28 6.84
CA ILE A 115 -2.13 3.26 6.83
C ILE A 115 -1.60 1.87 6.54
N LEU A 116 -0.96 1.64 5.38
CA LEU A 116 -0.65 0.28 4.94
C LEU A 116 0.44 -0.38 5.78
N LEU A 117 1.58 0.30 6.00
CA LEU A 117 2.67 -0.26 6.80
C LEU A 117 2.25 -0.53 8.26
N PRO A 118 1.60 0.42 8.99
CA PRO A 118 1.12 0.15 10.34
C PRO A 118 0.09 -0.97 10.39
N SER A 119 -0.80 -1.09 9.40
CA SER A 119 -1.81 -2.15 9.37
C SER A 119 -1.19 -3.53 9.16
N ILE A 120 -0.15 -3.63 8.33
CA ILE A 120 0.64 -4.84 8.14
C ILE A 120 1.29 -5.26 9.47
N ASP A 121 1.98 -4.33 10.14
CA ASP A 121 2.66 -4.61 11.41
C ASP A 121 1.69 -5.03 12.52
N GLN A 122 0.57 -4.32 12.65
CA GLN A 122 -0.48 -4.67 13.62
C GLN A 122 -1.09 -6.04 13.34
N THR A 123 -1.29 -6.38 12.06
CA THR A 123 -1.86 -7.68 11.67
C THR A 123 -0.86 -8.81 11.94
N ASN A 124 0.43 -8.61 11.65
CA ASN A 124 1.50 -9.54 12.02
C ASN A 124 1.54 -9.78 13.54
N ALA A 125 1.54 -8.71 14.34
CA ALA A 125 1.51 -8.81 15.80
C ALA A 125 0.24 -9.50 16.33
N LYS A 126 -0.89 -9.35 15.64
CA LYS A 126 -2.12 -10.11 15.95
C LYS A 126 -1.95 -11.60 15.67
N ILE A 127 -1.39 -11.98 14.52
CA ILE A 127 -1.14 -13.37 14.16
C ILE A 127 -0.18 -14.01 15.18
N GLU A 128 0.90 -13.33 15.55
CA GLU A 128 1.85 -13.82 16.55
C GLU A 128 1.18 -14.06 17.91
N ARG A 129 0.38 -13.11 18.40
CA ARG A 129 -0.38 -13.28 19.65
C ARG A 129 -1.35 -14.45 19.60
N LEU A 130 -2.08 -14.63 18.49
CA LEU A 130 -3.00 -15.76 18.32
C LEU A 130 -2.25 -17.10 18.31
N ASN A 131 -1.09 -17.18 17.66
CA ASN A 131 -0.23 -18.36 17.72
C ASN A 131 0.26 -18.63 19.14
N GLY A 132 0.59 -17.59 19.91
CA GLY A 132 0.87 -17.68 21.35
C GLY A 132 -0.27 -18.32 22.12
N PHE A 133 -1.51 -17.81 21.97
CA PHE A 133 -2.69 -18.38 22.61
C PHE A 133 -2.96 -19.84 22.21
N MET A 134 -2.71 -20.20 20.94
CA MET A 134 -2.81 -21.57 20.49
C MET A 134 -1.82 -22.49 21.21
N ASN A 135 -0.57 -22.07 21.37
CA ASN A 135 0.45 -22.84 22.07
C ASN A 135 0.11 -22.98 23.56
N ASP A 136 -0.23 -21.87 24.23
CA ASP A 136 -0.62 -21.87 25.64
C ASP A 136 -1.82 -22.79 25.91
N ASN A 137 -2.81 -22.78 25.01
CA ASN A 137 -3.99 -23.64 25.09
C ASN A 137 -3.62 -25.13 24.94
N ARG A 138 -2.75 -25.48 23.99
CA ARG A 138 -2.30 -26.88 23.81
C ARG A 138 -1.44 -27.35 24.97
N ASP A 139 -0.59 -26.49 25.50
CA ASP A 139 0.21 -26.77 26.69
C ASP A 139 -0.67 -26.96 27.93
N ALA A 140 -1.69 -26.12 28.11
CA ALA A 140 -2.69 -26.27 29.16
C ALA A 140 -3.40 -27.62 29.05
N LEU A 141 -3.89 -27.99 27.86
CA LEU A 141 -4.54 -29.28 27.63
C LEU A 141 -3.60 -30.45 27.98
N SER A 142 -2.33 -30.40 27.58
CA SER A 142 -1.36 -31.44 27.89
C SER A 142 -1.09 -31.56 29.40
N ARG A 143 -0.88 -30.43 30.09
CA ARG A 143 -0.65 -30.41 31.54
C ARG A 143 -1.87 -30.90 32.32
N GLU A 144 -3.05 -30.40 31.98
CA GLU A 144 -4.30 -30.80 32.64
C GLU A 144 -4.61 -32.29 32.38
N THR A 145 -4.27 -32.82 31.20
CA THR A 145 -4.41 -34.27 30.90
C THR A 145 -3.53 -35.13 31.79
N LEU A 146 -2.26 -34.76 31.97
CA LEU A 146 -1.34 -35.48 32.86
C LEU A 146 -1.81 -35.40 34.32
N ALA A 147 -2.24 -34.22 34.77
CA ALA A 147 -2.79 -34.03 36.11
C ALA A 147 -4.01 -34.94 36.33
N ARG A 148 -4.90 -35.03 35.33
CA ARG A 148 -6.07 -35.91 35.39
C ARG A 148 -5.70 -37.39 35.45
N GLN A 149 -4.71 -37.83 34.67
CA GLN A 149 -4.21 -39.21 34.73
C GLN A 149 -3.70 -39.57 36.13
N ASN A 150 -2.93 -38.67 36.75
CA ASN A 150 -2.43 -38.87 38.11
C ASN A 150 -3.57 -38.88 39.16
N GLN A 151 -4.56 -38.00 39.01
CA GLN A 151 -5.75 -37.97 39.87
C GLN A 151 -6.57 -39.26 39.77
N HIS A 152 -6.79 -39.75 38.54
CA HIS A 152 -7.51 -40.99 38.29
C HIS A 152 -6.78 -42.20 38.88
N GLN A 153 -5.45 -42.27 38.73
CA GLN A 153 -4.67 -43.34 39.35
C GLN A 153 -4.79 -43.32 40.88
N ALA A 154 -4.71 -42.15 41.51
CA ALA A 154 -4.90 -42.02 42.95
C ALA A 154 -6.32 -42.43 43.40
N TYR A 155 -7.34 -42.14 42.59
CA TYR A 155 -8.70 -42.64 42.82
C TYR A 155 -8.76 -44.18 42.77
N LEU A 156 -8.17 -44.81 41.74
CA LEU A 156 -8.13 -46.28 41.63
C LEU A 156 -7.44 -46.94 42.83
N ASP A 157 -6.36 -46.34 43.33
CA ASP A 157 -5.66 -46.81 44.52
C ASP A 157 -6.57 -46.73 45.76
N ARG A 158 -7.30 -45.61 45.95
CA ARG A 158 -8.27 -45.45 47.06
C ARG A 158 -9.45 -46.42 46.96
N VAL A 159 -9.97 -46.66 45.76
CA VAL A 159 -11.02 -47.67 45.53
C VAL A 159 -10.52 -49.07 45.91
N SER A 160 -9.31 -49.44 45.49
CA SER A 160 -8.71 -50.72 45.86
C SER A 160 -8.49 -50.85 47.36
N GLU A 161 -8.09 -49.76 48.04
CA GLU A 161 -7.93 -49.70 49.49
C GLU A 161 -9.27 -49.96 50.20
N HIS A 162 -10.31 -49.23 49.83
CA HIS A 162 -11.65 -49.39 50.39
C HIS A 162 -12.21 -50.79 50.17
N GLN A 163 -12.09 -51.34 48.95
CA GLN A 163 -12.56 -52.69 48.64
C GLN A 163 -11.82 -53.74 49.50
N GLY A 164 -10.49 -53.64 49.61
CA GLY A 164 -9.70 -54.53 50.45
C GLY A 164 -10.06 -54.45 51.94
N ALA A 165 -10.33 -53.25 52.44
CA ALA A 165 -10.79 -53.03 53.81
C ALA A 165 -12.19 -53.61 54.05
N ILE A 166 -13.13 -53.39 53.13
CA ILE A 166 -14.50 -53.96 53.21
C ILE A 166 -14.44 -55.48 53.26
N SER A 167 -13.66 -56.12 52.37
CA SER A 167 -13.51 -57.59 52.40
C SER A 167 -12.95 -58.09 53.74
N ALA A 168 -11.97 -57.40 54.31
CA ALA A 168 -11.41 -57.78 55.60
C ALA A 168 -12.40 -57.57 56.77
N VAL A 169 -13.25 -56.53 56.71
CA VAL A 169 -14.34 -56.32 57.68
C VAL A 169 -15.42 -57.38 57.52
N ASP A 170 -15.76 -57.78 56.29
CA ASP A 170 -16.73 -58.84 56.02
C ASP A 170 -16.27 -60.19 56.57
N GLU A 171 -14.97 -60.52 56.41
CA GLU A 171 -14.36 -61.69 57.05
C GLU A 171 -14.47 -61.62 58.58
N ALA A 172 -14.15 -60.47 59.19
CA ALA A 172 -14.25 -60.29 60.64
C ALA A 172 -15.70 -60.41 61.14
N LEU A 173 -16.67 -59.88 60.39
CA LEU A 173 -18.11 -60.00 60.66
C LEU A 173 -18.57 -61.46 60.59
N GLN A 174 -18.09 -62.24 59.62
CA GLN A 174 -18.41 -63.66 59.53
C GLN A 174 -17.89 -64.45 60.74
N LEU A 175 -16.64 -64.17 61.16
CA LEU A 175 -16.02 -64.82 62.31
C LEU A 175 -16.73 -64.47 63.63
N ILE A 176 -17.03 -63.20 63.87
CA ILE A 176 -17.72 -62.77 65.10
C ILE A 176 -19.16 -63.31 65.16
N ASN A 177 -19.88 -63.36 64.03
CA ASN A 177 -21.22 -63.95 63.97
C ASN A 177 -21.20 -65.46 64.21
N SER A 178 -20.20 -66.17 63.68
CA SER A 178 -20.01 -67.60 63.94
C SER A 178 -19.74 -67.88 65.42
N LEU A 179 -18.98 -67.01 66.08
CA LEU A 179 -18.73 -67.07 67.52
C LEU A 179 -20.01 -66.82 68.33
N ILE A 180 -20.78 -65.77 68.02
CA ILE A 180 -22.02 -65.40 68.73
C ILE A 180 -23.07 -66.52 68.62
N ASN A 181 -23.15 -67.18 67.47
CA ASN A 181 -24.11 -68.26 67.22
C ASN A 181 -23.68 -69.63 67.78
N GLY A 182 -22.51 -69.71 68.43
CA GLY A 182 -22.00 -70.96 69.02
C GLY A 182 -21.40 -71.95 68.02
N ASN A 183 -21.18 -71.53 66.76
CA ASN A 183 -20.57 -72.36 65.71
C ASN A 183 -19.04 -72.44 65.82
N VAL A 184 -18.43 -71.54 66.60
CA VAL A 184 -16.99 -71.43 66.83
C VAL A 184 -16.74 -71.30 68.33
N ALA A 185 -15.69 -71.94 68.84
CA ALA A 185 -15.33 -71.85 70.26
C ALA A 185 -14.61 -70.54 70.58
N PHE A 186 -14.83 -69.97 71.77
CA PHE A 186 -14.16 -68.74 72.25
C PHE A 186 -12.61 -68.85 72.28
N SER A 187 -12.06 -70.07 72.25
CA SER A 187 -10.62 -70.32 72.09
C SER A 187 -10.08 -69.82 70.74
N GLU A 188 -10.92 -69.61 69.73
CA GLU A 188 -10.53 -69.11 68.41
C GLU A 188 -10.55 -67.58 68.30
N LYS A 189 -10.77 -66.83 69.39
CA LYS A 189 -10.79 -65.34 69.42
C LYS A 189 -9.59 -64.65 68.76
N ALA A 190 -8.44 -65.33 68.70
CA ALA A 190 -7.24 -64.83 68.03
C ALA A 190 -7.44 -64.62 66.51
N THR A 191 -8.33 -65.38 65.86
CA THR A 191 -8.60 -65.25 64.42
C THR A 191 -9.39 -63.98 64.11
N ILE A 192 -10.33 -63.59 64.99
CA ILE A 192 -11.08 -62.32 64.89
C ILE A 192 -10.13 -61.13 65.05
N HIS A 193 -9.23 -61.17 66.03
CA HIS A 193 -8.21 -60.13 66.21
C HIS A 193 -7.27 -60.05 65.00
N GLN A 194 -6.87 -61.18 64.42
CA GLN A 194 -6.07 -61.19 63.19
C GLN A 194 -6.81 -60.60 61.99
N ALA A 195 -8.12 -60.86 61.83
CA ALA A 195 -8.92 -60.27 60.76
C ALA A 195 -8.99 -58.73 60.90
N VAL A 196 -9.23 -58.24 62.12
CA VAL A 196 -9.24 -56.79 62.42
C VAL A 196 -7.85 -56.16 62.23
N LYS A 197 -6.77 -56.90 62.53
CA LYS A 197 -5.40 -56.47 62.20
C LYS A 197 -5.15 -56.37 60.70
N ARG A 198 -5.76 -57.25 59.89
CA ARG A 198 -5.74 -57.12 58.42
C ARG A 198 -6.49 -55.86 57.97
N VAL A 199 -7.67 -55.57 58.53
CA VAL A 199 -8.40 -54.31 58.27
C VAL A 199 -7.49 -53.11 58.53
N ASN A 200 -6.80 -53.07 59.68
CA ASN A 200 -5.87 -51.99 60.02
C ASN A 200 -4.66 -51.89 59.09
N SER A 201 -4.20 -53.00 58.51
CA SER A 201 -3.11 -52.98 57.53
C SER A 201 -3.54 -52.48 56.15
N LYS A 202 -4.85 -52.46 55.89
CA LYS A 202 -5.44 -52.08 54.60
C LYS A 202 -5.93 -50.64 54.59
N ILE A 203 -6.07 -49.99 55.73
CA ILE A 203 -6.54 -48.61 55.83
C ILE A 203 -5.36 -47.69 56.13
N GLN A 204 -5.23 -46.61 55.36
CA GLN A 204 -4.23 -45.58 55.63
C GLN A 204 -4.49 -44.92 56.99
N LYS A 205 -3.41 -44.60 57.71
CA LYS A 205 -3.50 -43.93 59.02
C LYS A 205 -4.16 -42.54 58.97
N THR A 206 -4.14 -41.91 57.79
CA THR A 206 -4.77 -40.63 57.50
C THR A 206 -6.27 -40.75 57.20
N SER A 207 -6.79 -41.96 57.04
CA SER A 207 -8.22 -42.21 56.81
C SER A 207 -9.04 -41.78 58.02
N THR A 208 -10.19 -41.16 57.77
CA THR A 208 -11.18 -40.83 58.80
C THR A 208 -11.75 -42.06 59.51
N ILE A 209 -11.59 -43.24 58.90
CA ILE A 209 -12.07 -44.54 59.41
C ILE A 209 -11.04 -45.17 60.36
N HIS A 210 -9.78 -44.71 60.34
CA HIS A 210 -8.69 -45.26 61.15
C HIS A 210 -8.99 -45.32 62.68
N PRO A 211 -9.58 -44.28 63.31
CA PRO A 211 -9.90 -44.33 64.75
C PRO A 211 -10.88 -45.45 65.13
N LEU A 212 -11.83 -45.80 64.24
CA LEU A 212 -12.76 -46.91 64.47
C LEU A 212 -12.04 -48.25 64.41
N VAL A 213 -11.09 -48.37 63.50
CA VAL A 213 -10.27 -49.58 63.35
C VAL A 213 -9.32 -49.76 64.54
N GLU A 214 -8.78 -48.66 65.08
CA GLU A 214 -8.01 -48.69 66.33
C GLU A 214 -8.87 -49.12 67.53
N ALA A 215 -10.10 -48.60 67.63
CA ALA A 215 -11.05 -49.03 68.66
C ALA A 215 -11.42 -50.52 68.51
N LEU A 216 -11.60 -51.01 67.28
CA LEU A 216 -11.80 -52.43 67.00
C LEU A 216 -10.61 -53.29 67.43
N LEU A 217 -9.37 -52.82 67.16
CA LEU A 217 -8.16 -53.53 67.59
C LEU A 217 -8.09 -53.67 69.12
N GLN A 218 -8.45 -52.62 69.86
CA GLN A 218 -8.47 -52.64 71.32
C GLN A 218 -9.54 -53.60 71.85
N LEU A 219 -10.77 -53.53 71.33
CA LEU A 219 -11.87 -54.38 71.79
C LEU A 219 -11.63 -55.87 71.48
N THR A 220 -11.01 -56.17 70.35
CA THR A 220 -10.75 -57.56 69.92
C THR A 220 -9.57 -58.21 70.65
N GLN A 221 -8.76 -57.43 71.38
CA GLN A 221 -7.53 -57.93 72.00
C GLN A 221 -7.81 -58.88 73.17
N ASN A 222 -8.86 -58.65 73.98
CA ASN A 222 -9.08 -59.39 75.24
C ASN A 222 -10.56 -59.63 75.58
N PHE A 223 -11.45 -59.73 74.59
CA PHE A 223 -12.86 -59.97 74.91
C PHE A 223 -13.13 -61.39 75.46
N SER A 224 -14.06 -61.49 76.41
CA SER A 224 -14.28 -62.68 77.24
C SER A 224 -15.74 -63.13 77.34
N ASP A 225 -16.69 -62.32 76.85
CA ASP A 225 -18.12 -62.62 76.94
C ASP A 225 -18.89 -62.26 75.66
N GLN A 226 -20.10 -62.80 75.56
CA GLN A 226 -21.00 -62.60 74.42
C GLN A 226 -21.42 -61.12 74.25
N GLY A 227 -21.54 -60.36 75.33
CA GLY A 227 -21.88 -58.94 75.28
C GLY A 227 -20.77 -58.09 74.63
N GLN A 228 -19.50 -58.41 74.92
CA GLN A 228 -18.36 -57.79 74.25
C GLN A 228 -18.24 -58.22 72.78
N ALA A 229 -18.54 -59.49 72.47
CA ALA A 229 -18.61 -59.96 71.08
C ALA A 229 -19.70 -59.21 70.28
N GLN A 230 -20.85 -58.92 70.90
CA GLN A 230 -21.91 -58.10 70.32
C GLN A 230 -21.42 -56.68 69.99
N LYS A 231 -20.69 -56.03 70.91
CA LYS A 231 -20.10 -54.70 70.70
C LYS A 231 -19.08 -54.68 69.56
N ILE A 232 -18.24 -55.71 69.46
CA ILE A 232 -17.28 -55.85 68.35
C ILE A 232 -18.03 -55.98 67.02
N ARG A 233 -19.08 -56.80 66.96
CA ARG A 233 -19.91 -56.96 65.76
C ARG A 233 -20.54 -55.62 65.35
N ASP A 234 -21.12 -54.88 66.30
CA ASP A 234 -21.77 -53.61 66.01
C ASP A 234 -20.75 -52.58 65.47
N LEU A 235 -19.56 -52.49 66.09
CA LEU A 235 -18.50 -51.60 65.62
C LEU A 235 -17.91 -52.03 64.25
N LEU A 236 -17.85 -53.33 63.97
CA LEU A 236 -17.48 -53.84 62.64
C LEU A 236 -18.54 -53.46 61.59
N GLN A 237 -19.83 -53.56 61.95
CA GLN A 237 -20.93 -53.16 61.07
C GLN A 237 -20.87 -51.66 60.76
N ASP A 238 -20.61 -50.83 61.77
CA ASP A 238 -20.44 -49.38 61.60
C ASP A 238 -19.23 -49.06 60.73
N THR A 239 -18.10 -49.72 60.97
CA THR A 239 -16.88 -49.57 60.15
C THR A 239 -17.14 -49.95 58.69
N ARG A 240 -17.86 -51.06 58.46
CA ARG A 240 -18.27 -51.48 57.12
C ARG A 240 -19.14 -50.43 56.43
N ASN A 241 -20.15 -49.94 57.13
CA ASN A 241 -21.09 -48.95 56.59
C ASN A 241 -20.39 -47.63 56.24
N GLN A 242 -19.41 -47.23 57.04
CA GLN A 242 -18.58 -46.05 56.75
C GLN A 242 -17.63 -46.28 55.56
N LEU A 243 -17.01 -47.45 55.45
CA LEU A 243 -16.18 -47.80 54.28
C LEU A 243 -17.00 -47.81 52.99
N VAL A 244 -18.20 -48.40 53.00
CA VAL A 244 -19.10 -48.44 51.84
C VAL A 244 -19.57 -47.03 51.49
N SER A 245 -19.96 -46.21 52.47
CA SER A 245 -20.33 -44.81 52.24
C SER A 245 -19.18 -44.00 51.65
N SER A 246 -17.96 -44.16 52.19
CA SER A 246 -16.75 -43.50 51.69
C SER A 246 -16.43 -43.91 50.25
N LEU A 247 -16.54 -45.19 49.92
CA LEU A 247 -16.34 -45.69 48.55
C LEU A 247 -17.38 -45.11 47.58
N ASN A 248 -18.65 -45.03 47.99
CA ASN A 248 -19.69 -44.41 47.17
C ASN A 248 -19.43 -42.91 46.96
N GLN A 249 -18.89 -42.22 47.96
CA GLN A 249 -18.49 -40.82 47.84
C GLN A 249 -17.33 -40.67 46.85
N GLU A 250 -16.26 -41.46 46.97
CA GLU A 250 -15.14 -41.45 46.01
C GLU A 250 -15.60 -41.67 44.56
N ASN A 251 -16.54 -42.59 44.33
CA ASN A 251 -17.12 -42.82 43.00
C ASN A 251 -17.92 -41.60 42.50
N THR A 252 -18.66 -40.95 43.39
CA THR A 252 -19.44 -39.75 43.05
C THR A 252 -18.52 -38.57 42.72
N ASP A 253 -17.49 -38.35 43.54
CA ASP A 253 -16.50 -37.31 43.35
C ASP A 253 -15.73 -37.52 42.04
N GLU A 254 -15.32 -38.76 41.75
CA GLU A 254 -14.65 -39.13 40.51
C GLU A 254 -15.53 -38.87 39.28
N GLN A 255 -16.81 -39.21 39.33
CA GLN A 255 -17.74 -38.90 38.24
C GLN A 255 -17.82 -37.39 37.99
N GLN A 256 -17.95 -36.59 39.04
CA GLN A 256 -18.02 -35.13 38.93
C GLN A 256 -16.72 -34.52 38.39
N ILE A 257 -15.56 -35.02 38.84
CA ILE A 257 -14.25 -34.61 38.34
C ILE A 257 -14.11 -34.95 36.85
N GLN A 258 -14.55 -36.15 36.44
CA GLN A 258 -14.51 -36.57 35.04
C GLN A 258 -15.39 -35.69 34.15
N GLU A 259 -16.64 -35.41 34.55
CA GLU A 259 -17.55 -34.54 33.82
C GLU A 259 -16.98 -33.12 33.67
N THR A 260 -16.40 -32.58 34.74
CA THR A 260 -15.75 -31.26 34.73
C THR A 260 -14.55 -31.23 33.79
N TRP A 261 -13.75 -32.30 33.78
CA TRP A 261 -12.60 -32.44 32.91
C TRP A 261 -13.00 -32.51 31.43
N GLU A 262 -14.00 -33.32 31.08
CA GLU A 262 -14.50 -33.42 29.70
C GLU A 262 -15.07 -32.08 29.20
N ALA A 263 -15.80 -31.36 30.05
CA ALA A 263 -16.27 -30.02 29.74
C ALA A 263 -15.10 -29.06 29.47
N ARG A 264 -14.06 -29.10 30.31
CA ARG A 264 -12.85 -28.29 30.16
C ARG A 264 -12.10 -28.61 28.86
N GLN A 265 -11.94 -29.89 28.51
CA GLN A 265 -11.34 -30.30 27.24
C GLN A 265 -12.12 -29.75 26.03
N LYS A 266 -13.45 -29.83 26.06
CA LYS A 266 -14.32 -29.31 25.00
C LYS A 266 -14.14 -27.80 24.83
N THR A 267 -14.07 -27.05 25.94
CA THR A 267 -13.79 -25.61 25.91
C THR A 267 -12.44 -25.32 25.28
N LEU A 268 -11.36 -25.95 25.75
CA LEU A 268 -10.01 -25.75 25.21
C LEU A 268 -9.93 -26.07 23.71
N ASN A 269 -10.60 -27.13 23.26
CA ASN A 269 -10.66 -27.47 21.84
C ASN A 269 -11.47 -26.48 21.02
N THR A 270 -12.55 -25.92 21.57
CA THR A 270 -13.34 -24.88 20.89
C THR A 270 -12.54 -23.60 20.74
N GLU A 271 -11.91 -23.13 21.83
CA GLU A 271 -11.00 -21.98 21.82
C GLU A 271 -9.88 -22.13 20.78
N TYR A 272 -9.27 -23.31 20.70
CA TYR A 272 -8.21 -23.57 19.73
C TYR A 272 -8.69 -23.48 18.27
N GLN A 273 -9.90 -23.97 17.96
CA GLN A 273 -10.46 -23.83 16.62
C GLN A 273 -10.78 -22.37 16.29
N GLU A 274 -11.29 -21.59 17.26
CA GLU A 274 -11.54 -20.16 17.08
C GLU A 274 -10.25 -19.36 16.87
N PHE A 275 -9.17 -19.69 17.58
CA PHE A 275 -7.86 -19.09 17.34
C PHE A 275 -7.35 -19.43 15.94
N LYS A 276 -7.44 -20.69 15.51
CA LYS A 276 -7.07 -21.10 14.14
C LYS A 276 -7.86 -20.34 13.07
N ARG A 277 -9.17 -20.21 13.24
CA ARG A 277 -10.03 -19.42 12.34
C ARG A 277 -9.57 -17.96 12.30
N SER A 278 -9.32 -17.37 13.46
CA SER A 278 -8.86 -15.98 13.58
C SER A 278 -7.49 -15.75 12.93
N VAL A 279 -6.58 -16.73 13.00
CA VAL A 279 -5.27 -16.69 12.31
C VAL A 279 -5.47 -16.70 10.80
N LEU A 280 -6.34 -17.57 10.27
CA LEU A 280 -6.63 -17.63 8.84
C LEU A 280 -7.23 -16.31 8.33
N GLU A 281 -8.18 -15.74 9.06
CA GLU A 281 -8.78 -14.45 8.74
C GLU A 281 -7.75 -13.32 8.76
N ALA A 282 -6.91 -13.25 9.79
CA ALA A 282 -5.84 -12.26 9.88
C ALA A 282 -4.80 -12.43 8.75
N THR A 283 -4.48 -13.67 8.37
CA THR A 283 -3.56 -13.97 7.26
C THR A 283 -4.12 -13.50 5.93
N TYR A 284 -5.43 -13.69 5.69
CA TYR A 284 -6.10 -13.18 4.49
C TYR A 284 -6.05 -11.65 4.43
N VAL A 285 -6.36 -10.98 5.55
CA VAL A 285 -6.29 -9.51 5.65
C VAL A 285 -4.87 -8.99 5.41
N LEU A 286 -3.86 -9.66 5.98
CA LEU A 286 -2.46 -9.33 5.76
C LEU A 286 -2.09 -9.39 4.28
N ALA A 287 -2.48 -10.47 3.59
CA ALA A 287 -2.23 -10.62 2.16
C ALA A 287 -2.92 -9.51 1.34
N ALA A 288 -4.13 -9.09 1.73
CA ALA A 288 -4.83 -7.98 1.09
C ALA A 288 -4.07 -6.65 1.26
N TYR A 289 -3.57 -6.34 2.46
CA TYR A 289 -2.75 -5.14 2.68
C TYR A 289 -1.42 -5.19 1.92
N GLN A 290 -0.75 -6.34 1.87
CA GLN A 290 0.49 -6.51 1.10
C GLN A 290 0.28 -6.32 -0.40
N ASN A 291 -0.81 -6.87 -0.95
CA ASN A 291 -1.17 -6.66 -2.36
C ASN A 291 -1.50 -5.19 -2.64
N LYS A 292 -2.23 -4.54 -1.72
CA LYS A 292 -2.55 -3.12 -1.85
C LYS A 292 -1.29 -2.27 -1.81
N LEU A 293 -0.37 -2.54 -0.88
CA LEU A 293 0.93 -1.87 -0.76
C LEU A 293 1.71 -1.97 -2.08
N LYS A 294 1.83 -3.17 -2.63
CA LYS A 294 2.51 -3.37 -3.92
C LYS A 294 1.86 -2.53 -5.02
N SER A 295 0.53 -2.58 -5.17
CA SER A 295 -0.16 -1.80 -6.21
C SER A 295 -0.02 -0.29 -6.03
N THR A 296 -0.01 0.21 -4.79
CA THR A 296 0.18 1.64 -4.51
C THR A 296 1.63 2.05 -4.78
N GLN A 297 2.62 1.21 -4.50
CA GLN A 297 4.02 1.48 -4.84
C GLN A 297 4.26 1.51 -6.36
N GLU A 298 3.60 0.63 -7.11
CA GLU A 298 3.64 0.64 -8.58
C GLU A 298 3.01 1.92 -9.15
N ALA A 299 1.85 2.34 -8.61
CA ALA A 299 1.20 3.60 -8.98
C ALA A 299 2.06 4.83 -8.65
N LEU A 300 2.68 4.84 -7.47
CA LEU A 300 3.59 5.89 -7.03
C LEU A 300 4.79 6.03 -7.99
N ALA A 301 5.43 4.92 -8.35
CA ALA A 301 6.55 4.93 -9.29
C ALA A 301 6.13 5.46 -10.67
N GLN A 302 4.93 5.11 -11.14
CA GLN A 302 4.39 5.64 -12.39
C GLN A 302 4.11 7.15 -12.29
N ASN A 303 3.49 7.61 -11.21
CA ASN A 303 3.22 9.03 -10.99
C ASN A 303 4.52 9.85 -10.89
N GLU A 304 5.57 9.32 -10.24
CA GLU A 304 6.88 9.99 -10.18
C GLU A 304 7.52 10.12 -11.57
N LEU A 305 7.39 9.10 -12.42
CA LEU A 305 7.83 9.15 -13.82
C LEU A 305 7.02 10.17 -14.63
N ASP A 306 5.69 10.14 -14.51
CA ASP A 306 4.79 11.06 -15.23
C ASP A 306 5.03 12.51 -14.81
N LEU A 307 5.26 12.77 -13.51
CA LEU A 307 5.61 14.09 -13.01
C LEU A 307 6.89 14.62 -13.68
N GLN A 308 7.92 13.78 -13.81
CA GLN A 308 9.15 14.17 -14.48
C GLN A 308 8.90 14.46 -15.96
N ASN A 309 8.16 13.59 -16.66
CA ASN A 309 7.82 13.79 -18.07
C ASN A 309 7.04 15.10 -18.30
N TYR A 310 6.09 15.45 -17.42
CA TYR A 310 5.35 16.71 -17.52
C TYR A 310 6.25 17.93 -17.27
N LYS A 311 7.16 17.85 -16.29
CA LYS A 311 8.14 18.92 -16.01
C LYS A 311 9.09 19.14 -17.19
N ASP A 312 9.57 18.06 -17.79
CA ASP A 312 10.45 18.12 -18.96
C ASP A 312 9.70 18.69 -20.18
N SER A 313 8.46 18.25 -20.41
CA SER A 313 7.61 18.76 -21.50
C SER A 313 7.30 20.25 -21.34
N LEU A 314 7.04 20.69 -20.10
CA LEU A 314 6.78 22.10 -19.79
C LEU A 314 8.02 22.96 -20.07
N GLN A 315 9.20 22.48 -19.70
CA GLN A 315 10.44 23.19 -19.97
C GLN A 315 10.72 23.24 -21.48
N GLN A 316 10.52 22.14 -22.20
CA GLN A 316 10.68 22.08 -23.64
C GLN A 316 9.74 23.06 -24.37
N ASP A 317 8.48 23.15 -23.93
CA ASP A 317 7.52 24.09 -24.52
C ASP A 317 7.91 25.56 -24.26
N LYS A 318 8.37 25.87 -23.04
CA LYS A 318 8.90 27.21 -22.70
C LYS A 318 10.11 27.58 -23.54
N ASP A 319 11.02 26.65 -23.77
CA ASP A 319 12.21 26.86 -24.60
C ASP A 319 11.81 27.06 -26.08
N ALA A 320 10.84 26.30 -26.58
CA ALA A 320 10.31 26.43 -27.93
C ALA A 320 9.62 27.80 -28.14
N GLN A 321 8.77 28.21 -27.19
CA GLN A 321 8.11 29.51 -27.23
C GLN A 321 9.14 30.65 -27.22
N ALA A 322 10.19 30.56 -26.40
CA ALA A 322 11.26 31.55 -26.36
C ALA A 322 11.99 31.69 -27.70
N GLN A 323 12.27 30.56 -28.38
CA GLN A 323 12.84 30.56 -29.72
C GLN A 323 11.90 31.17 -30.76
N GLU A 324 10.61 30.84 -30.72
CA GLU A 324 9.62 31.41 -31.64
C GLU A 324 9.48 32.93 -31.46
N ILE A 325 9.50 33.44 -30.22
CA ILE A 325 9.51 34.88 -29.93
C ILE A 325 10.72 35.56 -30.59
N GLN A 326 11.90 34.94 -30.53
CA GLN A 326 13.10 35.50 -31.17
C GLN A 326 12.94 35.56 -32.69
N ILE A 327 12.53 34.46 -33.31
CA ILE A 327 12.31 34.36 -34.77
C ILE A 327 11.25 35.38 -35.23
N TYR A 328 10.13 35.48 -34.51
CA TYR A 328 9.08 36.46 -34.79
C TYR A 328 9.61 37.90 -34.78
N ASN A 329 10.37 38.28 -33.76
CA ASN A 329 10.92 39.62 -33.65
C ASN A 329 11.91 39.94 -34.79
N GLU A 330 12.75 38.97 -35.17
CA GLU A 330 13.67 39.11 -36.30
C GLU A 330 12.92 39.28 -37.62
N LEU A 331 11.93 38.44 -37.90
CA LEU A 331 11.13 38.52 -39.13
C LEU A 331 10.31 39.81 -39.18
N LYS A 332 9.70 40.21 -38.06
CA LYS A 332 8.95 41.46 -37.95
C LYS A 332 9.83 42.66 -38.29
N ALA A 333 11.04 42.72 -37.72
CA ALA A 333 12.00 43.79 -38.02
C ALA A 333 12.39 43.79 -39.50
N GLN A 334 12.63 42.63 -40.11
CA GLN A 334 12.93 42.52 -41.53
C GLN A 334 11.79 43.01 -42.42
N TYR A 335 10.55 42.60 -42.17
CA TYR A 335 9.38 43.08 -42.91
C TYR A 335 9.18 44.59 -42.75
N GLN A 336 9.40 45.15 -41.56
CA GLN A 336 9.31 46.60 -41.34
C GLN A 336 10.37 47.37 -42.13
N ILE A 337 11.61 46.88 -42.19
CA ILE A 337 12.67 47.48 -43.01
C ILE A 337 12.32 47.41 -44.50
N GLN A 338 11.80 46.27 -44.96
CA GLN A 338 11.40 46.08 -46.36
C GLN A 338 10.22 46.98 -46.73
N LEU A 339 9.19 47.06 -45.89
CA LEU A 339 8.06 47.97 -46.07
C LEU A 339 8.50 49.43 -46.15
N GLN A 340 9.38 49.86 -45.25
CA GLN A 340 9.91 51.23 -45.28
C GLN A 340 10.71 51.48 -46.56
N THR A 341 11.54 50.53 -46.98
CA THR A 341 12.30 50.62 -48.24
C THR A 341 11.35 50.75 -49.43
N THR A 342 10.33 49.89 -49.52
CA THR A 342 9.34 49.90 -50.61
C THR A 342 8.57 51.21 -50.65
N ARG A 343 8.16 51.75 -49.49
CA ARG A 343 7.52 53.07 -49.37
C ARG A 343 8.43 54.20 -49.83
N ASN A 344 9.67 54.24 -49.36
CA ASN A 344 10.66 55.21 -49.79
C ASN A 344 10.89 55.14 -51.31
N ALA A 345 10.93 53.93 -51.88
CA ALA A 345 11.11 53.71 -53.32
C ALA A 345 9.91 54.18 -54.12
N LYS A 346 8.69 53.89 -53.66
CA LYS A 346 7.44 54.36 -54.25
C LYS A 346 7.35 55.89 -54.27
N GLU A 347 7.72 56.54 -53.16
CA GLU A 347 7.80 58.00 -53.08
C GLU A 347 8.83 58.57 -54.06
N PHE A 348 10.02 57.95 -54.13
CA PHE A 348 11.09 58.40 -55.02
C PHE A 348 10.69 58.27 -56.49
N VAL A 349 10.17 57.13 -56.93
CA VAL A 349 9.73 56.92 -58.32
C VAL A 349 8.60 57.89 -58.73
N ASN A 350 7.75 58.30 -57.78
CA ASN A 350 6.71 59.31 -58.00
C ASN A 350 7.21 60.77 -57.92
N SER A 351 8.49 61.00 -57.59
CA SER A 351 9.03 62.35 -57.41
C SER A 351 9.38 63.03 -58.74
N ALA A 352 9.32 64.37 -58.74
CA ALA A 352 9.84 65.17 -59.85
C ALA A 352 11.37 65.00 -60.02
N GLU A 353 12.07 64.68 -58.93
CA GLU A 353 13.51 64.43 -58.88
C GLU A 353 13.86 63.18 -59.71
N PHE A 354 13.14 62.07 -59.51
CA PHE A 354 13.31 60.84 -60.30
C PHE A 354 13.04 61.07 -61.78
N SER A 355 11.95 61.76 -62.14
CA SER A 355 11.66 62.15 -63.53
C SER A 355 12.79 62.97 -64.15
N THR A 356 13.47 63.80 -63.36
CA THR A 356 14.62 64.61 -63.79
C THR A 356 15.88 63.77 -63.96
N VAL A 357 16.16 62.86 -63.03
CA VAL A 357 17.28 61.91 -63.10
C VAL A 357 17.15 61.02 -64.34
N ILE A 358 15.97 60.45 -64.58
CA ILE A 358 15.68 59.63 -65.76
C ILE A 358 15.78 60.43 -67.06
N ARG A 359 15.21 61.65 -67.15
CA ARG A 359 15.34 62.52 -68.35
C ARG A 359 16.78 62.91 -68.62
N ASN A 360 17.55 63.24 -67.58
CA ASN A 360 18.96 63.58 -67.73
C ASN A 360 19.76 62.39 -68.25
N LYS A 361 19.46 61.17 -67.80
CA LYS A 361 20.10 59.92 -68.27
C LYS A 361 19.76 59.58 -69.72
N LEU A 362 18.48 59.69 -70.11
CA LEU A 362 18.04 59.53 -71.51
C LEU A 362 18.67 60.57 -72.45
N ASN A 363 19.05 61.74 -71.93
CA ASN A 363 19.68 62.82 -72.68
C ASN A 363 21.23 62.75 -72.68
N SER A 364 21.87 62.03 -71.75
CA SER A 364 23.32 61.95 -71.60
C SER A 364 23.99 60.72 -72.25
N GLY A 365 23.22 59.78 -72.82
CA GLY A 365 23.65 58.77 -73.80
C GLY A 365 22.40 58.24 -74.51
N GLY A 366 22.21 58.37 -75.83
CA GLY A 366 23.15 57.95 -76.88
C GLY A 366 22.83 56.50 -77.24
N ILE A 367 22.39 56.27 -78.49
CA ILE A 367 22.38 54.93 -79.11
C ILE A 367 23.76 54.29 -78.94
#